data_AF-A0A7D5C4X6-F1
#
_entry.id   AF-A0A7D5C4X6-F1
#
_cell.length_a   1.000
_cell.length_b   1.000
_cell.length_c   1.000
_cell.angle_alpha   90.00
_cell.angle_beta   90.00
_cell.angle_gamma   90.00
#
_symmetry.space_group_name_H-M   'P 1'
#
loop_
_entity.id
_entity.type
_entity.pdbx_description
1 polymer ?
#
loop_
_entity_poly.entity_id
_entity_poly.type
_entity_poly.pdbx_seq_one_letter_code
_entity_poly.pdbx_strand_id
1 'polypeptide(L)'
;MDRKRLESALAEAFDGTAAERRAVSRAACDLADSGRPSEDRGHALTVSGVVDHLDDAPDGSSLVERWNWWLGALDAAYGGYDYFTVRFVEGDEEAGLRR
;
A
#
# COMPACT_ATOMS: atom_id res chain seq x y z
N MET A 1 -12.21 0.46 -4.93
CA MET A 1 -11.52 1.69 -4.46
C MET A 1 -10.90 2.43 -5.66
N ASP A 2 -10.81 3.77 -5.67
CA ASP A 2 -10.17 4.50 -6.80
C ASP A 2 -8.64 4.53 -6.65
N ARG A 3 -7.94 3.89 -7.60
CA ARG A 3 -6.47 3.77 -7.58
C ARG A 3 -5.75 5.11 -7.74
N LYS A 4 -6.23 6.02 -8.60
CA LYS A 4 -5.55 7.31 -8.82
C LYS A 4 -5.65 8.20 -7.60
N ARG A 5 -6.81 8.17 -6.94
CA ARG A 5 -7.02 8.88 -5.68
C ARG A 5 -6.14 8.30 -4.58
N LEU A 6 -5.98 6.98 -4.53
CA LEU A 6 -5.05 6.34 -3.59
C LEU A 6 -3.60 6.72 -3.88
N GLU A 7 -3.13 6.62 -5.13
CA GLU A 7 -1.77 7.01 -5.50
C GLU A 7 -1.46 8.46 -5.12
N SER A 8 -2.43 9.37 -5.28
CA SER A 8 -2.29 10.77 -4.89
C SER A 8 -2.20 10.93 -3.37
N ALA A 9 -3.08 10.27 -2.62
CA ALA A 9 -3.07 10.30 -1.17
C ALA A 9 -1.78 9.72 -0.57
N LEU A 10 -1.25 8.63 -1.14
CA LEU A 10 0.02 8.06 -0.72
C LEU A 10 1.20 8.99 -1.03
N ALA A 11 1.16 9.74 -2.14
CA ALA A 11 2.19 10.72 -2.47
C ALA A 11 2.18 11.95 -1.54
N GLU A 12 1.01 12.30 -1.01
CA GLU A 12 0.85 13.39 -0.04
C GLU A 12 1.26 12.97 1.38
N ALA A 13 0.96 11.73 1.77
CA ALA A 13 1.16 11.24 3.13
C ALA A 13 2.56 10.66 3.38
N PHE A 14 3.18 10.04 2.37
CA PHE A 14 4.40 9.26 2.57
C PHE A 14 5.45 9.55 1.50
N ASP A 15 6.72 9.55 1.95
CA ASP A 15 7.85 9.47 1.04
C ASP A 15 7.91 8.10 0.34
N GLY A 16 8.47 8.09 -0.86
CA GLY A 16 8.64 6.87 -1.64
C GLY A 16 8.80 7.15 -3.13
N THR A 17 9.21 6.13 -3.86
CA THR A 17 9.31 6.16 -5.31
C THR A 17 7.95 6.05 -5.97
N ALA A 18 7.85 6.49 -7.24
CA ALA A 18 6.64 6.31 -8.03
C ALA A 18 6.30 4.83 -8.28
N ALA A 19 7.32 3.96 -8.28
CA ALA A 19 7.13 2.51 -8.43
C ALA A 19 6.51 1.90 -7.17
N GLU A 20 7.02 2.25 -5.98
CA GLU A 20 6.44 1.79 -4.71
C GLU A 20 5.00 2.26 -4.56
N ARG A 21 4.70 3.53 -4.88
CA ARG A 21 3.32 4.04 -4.86
C ARG A 21 2.40 3.25 -5.79
N ARG A 22 2.85 2.91 -7.00
CA ARG A 22 2.06 2.08 -7.93
C ARG A 22 1.86 0.67 -7.41
N ALA A 23 2.91 0.05 -6.87
CA ALA A 23 2.85 -1.30 -6.34
C ALA A 23 1.86 -1.38 -5.17
N VAL A 24 1.98 -0.47 -4.21
CA VAL A 24 1.13 -0.41 -3.02
C VAL A 24 -0.31 -0.06 -3.39
N SER A 25 -0.52 0.89 -4.30
CA SER A 25 -1.87 1.24 -4.77
C SER A 25 -2.54 0.10 -5.52
N ARG A 26 -1.76 -0.68 -6.30
CA ARG A 26 -2.28 -1.88 -6.97
C ARG A 26 -2.67 -2.94 -5.95
N ALA A 27 -1.78 -3.26 -5.02
CA ALA A 27 -2.04 -4.25 -3.97
C ALA A 27 -3.25 -3.89 -3.12
N ALA A 28 -3.40 -2.61 -2.74
CA ALA A 28 -4.54 -2.14 -1.98
C ALA A 28 -5.86 -2.24 -2.75
N CYS A 29 -5.86 -1.96 -4.07
CA CYS A 29 -7.02 -2.18 -4.91
C CYS A 29 -7.36 -3.67 -5.04
N ASP A 30 -6.37 -4.51 -5.33
CA ASP A 30 -6.58 -5.97 -5.43
C ASP A 30 -7.12 -6.55 -4.11
N LEU A 31 -6.60 -6.08 -2.97
CA LEU A 31 -7.09 -6.47 -1.66
C LEU A 31 -8.53 -5.98 -1.41
N ALA A 32 -8.86 -4.74 -1.77
CA ALA A 32 -10.23 -4.24 -1.65
C ALA A 32 -11.20 -5.02 -2.54
N ASP A 33 -10.79 -5.36 -3.77
CA ASP A 33 -11.59 -6.08 -4.76
C ASP A 33 -11.80 -7.56 -4.36
N SER A 34 -10.92 -8.12 -3.53
CA SER A 34 -11.10 -9.47 -2.96
C SER A 34 -12.30 -9.59 -2.02
N GLY A 35 -12.85 -8.47 -1.52
CA GLY A 35 -13.97 -8.46 -0.57
C GLY A 35 -13.58 -8.81 0.87
N ARG A 36 -12.51 -9.59 1.04
CA ARG A 36 -12.03 -10.13 2.32
C ARG A 36 -11.86 -9.09 3.45
N PRO A 37 -11.26 -7.90 3.23
CA PRO A 37 -11.16 -6.91 4.30
C PRO A 37 -12.50 -6.40 4.81
N SER A 38 -13.55 -6.50 3.99
CA SER A 38 -14.92 -6.11 4.38
C SER A 38 -15.59 -7.22 5.19
N GLU A 39 -15.33 -8.47 4.85
CA GLU A 39 -15.80 -9.64 5.59
C GLU A 39 -15.16 -9.72 6.97
N ASP A 40 -13.85 -9.50 7.06
CA ASP A 40 -13.08 -9.61 8.30
C ASP A 40 -13.32 -8.42 9.26
N ARG A 41 -13.39 -7.19 8.74
CA ARG A 41 -13.50 -5.96 9.55
C ARG A 41 -14.92 -5.41 9.66
N GLY A 42 -15.87 -5.97 8.92
CA GLY A 42 -17.25 -5.50 8.85
C GLY A 42 -17.45 -4.18 8.09
N HIS A 43 -16.40 -3.64 7.43
CA HIS A 43 -16.50 -2.44 6.62
C HIS A 43 -15.48 -2.43 5.47
N ALA A 44 -15.84 -1.73 4.38
CA ALA A 44 -15.01 -1.64 3.19
C ALA A 44 -13.68 -0.94 3.45
N LEU A 45 -12.66 -1.30 2.67
CA LEU A 45 -11.38 -0.60 2.63
C LEU A 45 -11.52 0.69 1.81
N THR A 46 -11.17 1.82 2.41
CA THR A 46 -11.24 3.16 1.80
C THR A 46 -9.85 3.76 1.63
N VAL A 47 -9.72 4.79 0.79
CA VAL A 47 -8.44 5.49 0.59
C VAL A 47 -7.89 6.05 1.90
N SER A 48 -8.72 6.76 2.67
CA SER A 48 -8.30 7.29 3.97
C SER A 48 -7.91 6.17 4.93
N GLY A 49 -8.71 5.09 4.97
CA GLY A 49 -8.39 3.95 5.82
C GLY A 49 -7.05 3.30 5.47
N VAL A 50 -6.71 3.18 4.18
CA VAL A 50 -5.37 2.69 3.78
C VAL A 50 -4.28 3.62 4.31
N VAL A 51 -4.42 4.95 4.15
CA VAL A 51 -3.43 5.90 4.67
C VAL A 51 -3.30 5.79 6.18
N ASP A 52 -4.42 5.77 6.91
CA ASP A 52 -4.44 5.66 8.38
C ASP A 52 -3.71 4.40 8.85
N HIS A 53 -4.00 3.24 8.23
CA HIS A 53 -3.36 1.97 8.57
C HIS A 53 -1.85 1.93 8.26
N LEU A 54 -1.41 2.65 7.23
CA LEU A 54 0.00 2.75 6.86
C LEU A 54 0.77 3.72 7.78
N ASP A 55 0.09 4.71 8.34
CA ASP A 55 0.68 5.69 9.24
C ASP A 55 1.07 5.07 10.60
N ASP A 56 0.31 4.07 11.06
CA ASP A 56 0.58 3.31 12.29
C ASP A 56 1.91 2.52 12.28
N ALA A 57 2.52 2.33 11.11
CA ALA A 57 3.80 1.65 10.98
C ALA A 57 4.98 2.50 11.52
N PRO A 58 6.07 1.86 11.99
CA PRO A 58 7.20 2.57 12.59
C PRO A 58 7.78 3.70 11.73
N ASP A 59 8.20 4.79 12.36
CA ASP A 59 8.88 5.91 11.70
C ASP A 59 10.12 5.47 10.90
N GLY A 60 10.35 6.12 9.77
CA GLY A 60 11.45 5.80 8.85
C GLY A 60 11.21 4.57 7.97
N SER A 61 10.08 3.87 8.13
CA SER A 61 9.69 2.77 7.24
C SER A 61 9.36 3.29 5.84
N SER A 62 9.89 2.63 4.81
CA SER A 62 9.49 2.81 3.42
C SER A 62 8.01 2.49 3.21
N LEU A 63 7.41 3.00 2.13
CA LEU A 63 6.01 2.76 1.84
C LEU A 63 5.67 1.25 1.72
N VAL A 64 6.61 0.44 1.23
CA VAL A 64 6.47 -1.02 1.15
C VAL A 64 6.54 -1.67 2.52
N GLU A 65 7.44 -1.21 3.40
CA GLU A 65 7.52 -1.70 4.78
C GLU A 65 6.27 -1.37 5.57
N ARG A 66 5.72 -0.15 5.42
CA ARG A 66 4.44 0.25 6.04
C ARG A 66 3.30 -0.66 5.61
N TRP A 67 3.25 -0.99 4.31
CA TRP A 67 2.27 -1.92 3.78
C TRP A 67 2.40 -3.32 4.38
N ASN A 68 3.62 -3.86 4.41
CA ASN A 68 3.87 -5.17 4.99
C ASN A 68 3.61 -5.20 6.49
N TRP A 69 3.90 -4.12 7.21
CA TRP A 69 3.57 -4.00 8.63
C TRP A 69 2.05 -4.13 8.85
N TRP A 70 1.25 -3.41 8.05
CA TRP A 70 -0.20 -3.49 8.14
C TRP A 70 -0.75 -4.87 7.76
N LEU A 71 -0.23 -5.49 6.69
CA LEU A 71 -0.61 -6.86 6.35
C LEU A 71 -0.30 -7.86 7.47
N GLY A 72 0.80 -7.66 8.20
CA GLY A 72 1.11 -8.48 9.36
C GLY A 72 0.16 -8.27 10.52
N ALA A 73 -0.35 -7.05 10.72
CA ALA A 73 -1.43 -6.81 11.67
C ALA A 73 -2.73 -7.52 11.25
N LEU A 74 -3.07 -7.51 9.95
CA LEU A 74 -4.23 -8.24 9.43
C LEU A 74 -4.07 -9.76 9.57
N ASP A 75 -2.89 -10.29 9.26
CA ASP A 75 -2.59 -11.72 9.41
C ASP A 75 -2.65 -12.15 10.89
N ALA A 76 -2.12 -11.33 11.81
CA ALA A 76 -2.21 -11.62 13.24
C ALA A 76 -3.66 -11.60 13.77
N ALA A 77 -4.53 -10.75 13.20
CA ALA A 77 -5.91 -10.61 13.64
C ALA A 77 -6.87 -11.64 13.01
N TYR A 78 -6.70 -11.93 11.72
CA TYR A 78 -7.66 -12.70 10.92
C TYR A 78 -7.05 -13.92 10.21
N GLY A 79 -5.72 -13.94 10.05
CA GLY A 79 -4.97 -15.00 9.38
C GLY A 79 -5.09 -14.98 7.85
N GLY A 80 -4.05 -15.47 7.17
CA GLY A 80 -3.98 -15.79 5.75
C GLY A 80 -3.69 -14.61 4.83
N TYR A 81 -3.04 -13.54 5.30
CA TYR A 81 -2.70 -12.38 4.47
C TYR A 81 -1.25 -12.48 3.96
N ASP A 82 -1.07 -12.32 2.64
CA ASP A 82 0.23 -12.48 1.98
C ASP A 82 0.95 -11.15 1.76
N TYR A 83 2.20 -11.09 2.21
CA TYR A 83 3.12 -9.96 2.05
C TYR A 83 3.67 -9.88 0.62
N PHE A 84 4.23 -8.72 0.24
CA PHE A 84 4.98 -8.61 -1.01
C PHE A 84 6.31 -7.87 -0.86
N THR A 85 7.19 -8.10 -1.83
CA THR A 85 8.45 -7.37 -1.99
C THR A 85 8.47 -6.72 -3.37
N VAL A 86 8.83 -5.44 -3.44
CA VAL A 86 9.12 -4.76 -4.71
C VAL A 86 10.60 -4.94 -5.02
N ARG A 87 10.92 -5.46 -6.21
CA ARG A 87 12.28 -5.48 -6.73
C ARG A 87 12.36 -4.53 -7.91
N PHE A 88 13.26 -3.56 -7.82
CA PHE A 88 13.67 -2.75 -8.95
C PHE A 88 14.61 -3.58 -9.82
N VAL A 89 14.29 -3.71 -11.11
CA VAL A 89 15.20 -4.25 -12.12
C VAL A 89 15.75 -3.04 -12.87
N GLU A 90 17.07 -2.98 -13.03
CA GLU A 90 17.78 -1.87 -13.67
C GLU A 90 17.13 -1.52 -15.01
N GLY A 91 16.53 -0.33 -15.09
CA GLY A 91 15.68 0.10 -16.21
C GLY A 91 14.59 1.14 -15.84
N ASP A 92 14.21 1.23 -14.57
CA ASP A 92 13.13 2.13 -14.11
C ASP A 92 13.62 3.53 -13.66
N GLU A 93 14.94 3.77 -13.61
CA GLU A 93 15.53 5.05 -13.17
C GLU A 93 15.51 6.16 -14.23
N GLU A 94 15.32 5.84 -15.53
CA GLU A 94 15.34 6.86 -16.60
C GLU A 94 14.11 7.77 -16.64
N ALA A 95 13.02 7.46 -15.92
CA ALA A 95 11.80 8.25 -15.97
C ALA A 95 11.78 9.50 -15.06
N GLY A 96 12.86 9.74 -14.28
CA GLY A 96 12.93 10.83 -13.30
C GLY A 96 13.68 12.10 -13.74
N LEU A 97 14.41 12.08 -14.87
CA LEU A 97 15.34 13.16 -15.21
C LEU A 97 15.05 13.83 -16.57
N ARG A 98 13.80 14.26 -16.79
CA ARG A 98 13.49 15.32 -17.76
C ARG A 98 12.28 16.15 -17.32
N ARG A 99 12.51 17.25 -16.60
CA ARG A 99 12.14 18.60 -17.04
C ARG A 99 12.77 19.68 -16.18
#